data_AF-A7N4U9-F1
#
_entry.id   AF-A7N4U9-F1
#
_cell.length_a   1.000
_cell.length_b   1.000
_cell.length_c   1.000
_cell.angle_alpha   90.00
_cell.angle_beta   90.00
_cell.angle_gamma   90.00
#
_symmetry.space_group_name_H-M   'P 1'
#
loop_
_entity.id
_entity.type
_entity.pdbx_description
1 polymer ?
#
loop_
_entity_poly.entity_id
_entity_poly.type
_entity_poly.pdbx_seq_one_letter_code
_entity_poly.pdbx_strand_id
1 'polypeptide(L)'
;MIMFGFLLNVVYGIEQKHYGVILIGALFGIATSLRQISLHVIPGTPGFGSAILGMHYYTWAFVIFCMAVAGIALLLILWDDRYSNQNHEMSPLAKSVCILAIATVLINVISTFIECGPFECPADPVSYWLLDLFK
;
A
#
# COMPACT_ATOMS: atom_id res chain seq x y z
N MET A 1 -3.09 -2.30 -3.28
CA MET A 1 -4.04 -3.41 -3.01
C MET A 1 -4.84 -3.22 -1.72
N ILE A 2 -4.21 -2.90 -0.57
CA ILE A 2 -4.94 -2.62 0.69
C ILE A 2 -6.02 -1.56 0.52
N MET A 3 -5.64 -0.39 -0.01
CA MET A 3 -6.58 0.71 -0.28
C MET A 3 -7.75 0.25 -1.15
N PHE A 4 -7.48 -0.54 -2.19
CA PHE A 4 -8.53 -1.07 -3.07
C PHE A 4 -9.54 -1.94 -2.30
N GLY A 5 -9.08 -2.84 -1.43
CA GLY A 5 -9.98 -3.64 -0.59
C GLY A 5 -10.83 -2.79 0.36
N PHE A 6 -10.27 -1.73 0.97
CA PHE A 6 -11.08 -0.80 1.77
C PHE A 6 -12.07 0.00 0.93
N LEU A 7 -11.71 0.41 -0.30
CA LEU A 7 -12.63 1.09 -1.21
C LEU A 7 -13.82 0.19 -1.60
N LEU A 8 -13.60 -1.12 -1.76
CA LEU A 8 -14.71 -2.06 -2.00
C LEU A 8 -15.73 -2.03 -0.85
N ASN A 9 -15.28 -1.93 0.40
CA ASN A 9 -16.19 -1.76 1.55
C ASN A 9 -16.97 -0.44 1.50
N VAL A 10 -16.36 0.63 1.00
CA VAL A 10 -17.01 1.95 0.88
C VAL A 10 -18.02 1.98 -0.27
N VAL A 11 -17.75 1.27 -1.37
CA VAL A 11 -18.58 1.29 -2.58
C VAL A 11 -19.72 0.28 -2.49
N TYR A 12 -19.43 -0.95 -2.04
CA TYR A 12 -20.36 -2.08 -2.08
C TYR A 12 -20.91 -2.50 -0.71
N GLY A 13 -20.50 -1.82 0.36
CA GLY A 13 -20.81 -2.22 1.73
C GLY A 13 -19.78 -3.20 2.30
N ILE A 14 -19.88 -3.43 3.61
CA ILE A 14 -18.90 -4.20 4.37
C ILE A 14 -19.07 -5.69 4.09
N GLU A 15 -18.03 -6.34 3.55
CA GLU A 15 -18.08 -7.74 3.15
C GLU A 15 -16.77 -8.47 3.45
N GLN A 16 -16.84 -9.72 3.93
CA GLN A 16 -15.65 -10.52 4.29
C GLN A 16 -14.66 -10.68 3.13
N LYS A 17 -15.16 -10.88 1.91
CA LYS A 17 -14.35 -11.04 0.70
C LYS A 17 -13.43 -9.84 0.44
N HIS A 18 -13.85 -8.63 0.81
CA HIS A 18 -13.02 -7.42 0.64
C HIS A 18 -11.81 -7.45 1.56
N TYR A 19 -11.99 -7.93 2.79
CA TYR A 19 -10.89 -8.12 3.75
C TYR A 19 -9.86 -9.16 3.27
N GLY A 20 -10.30 -10.19 2.54
CA GLY A 20 -9.40 -11.12 1.85
C GLY A 20 -8.48 -10.41 0.85
N VAL A 21 -9.01 -9.48 0.05
CA VAL A 21 -8.20 -8.65 -0.86
C VAL A 21 -7.21 -7.76 -0.10
N ILE A 22 -7.63 -7.21 1.04
CA ILE A 22 -6.76 -6.42 1.92
C ILE A 22 -5.59 -7.27 2.43
N LEU A 23 -5.87 -8.50 2.92
CA LEU A 23 -4.85 -9.40 3.44
C LEU A 23 -3.83 -9.78 2.37
N ILE A 24 -4.25 -10.15 1.15
CA ILE A 24 -3.34 -10.43 0.04
C ILE A 24 -2.45 -9.22 -0.23
N GLY A 25 -3.04 -8.03 -0.27
CA GLY A 25 -2.31 -6.78 -0.46
C GLY A 25 -1.30 -6.48 0.66
N ALA A 26 -1.65 -6.78 1.90
CA ALA A 26 -0.78 -6.58 3.06
C ALA A 26 0.38 -7.58 3.07
N LEU A 27 0.14 -8.85 2.78
CA LEU A 27 1.19 -9.86 2.65
C LEU A 27 2.19 -9.52 1.55
N PHE A 28 1.69 -9.04 0.39
CA PHE A 28 2.57 -8.54 -0.66
C PHE A 28 3.40 -7.33 -0.19
N GLY A 29 2.78 -6.38 0.51
CA GLY A 29 3.48 -5.23 1.10
C GLY A 29 4.55 -5.62 2.12
N ILE A 30 4.27 -6.62 2.96
CA ILE A 30 5.26 -7.20 3.89
C ILE A 30 6.45 -7.77 3.10
N ALA A 31 6.20 -8.55 2.06
CA ALA A 31 7.26 -9.16 1.26
C ALA A 31 8.16 -8.11 0.57
N THR A 32 7.57 -7.07 -0.04
CA THR A 32 8.33 -6.03 -0.74
C THR A 32 9.10 -5.12 0.22
N SER A 33 8.51 -4.74 1.36
CA SER A 33 9.21 -3.98 2.39
C SER A 33 10.34 -4.79 3.04
N LEU A 34 10.12 -6.09 3.30
CA LEU A 34 11.15 -6.97 3.84
C LEU A 34 12.32 -7.16 2.88
N ARG A 35 12.07 -7.24 1.55
CA ARG A 35 13.14 -7.20 0.54
C ARG A 35 13.99 -5.94 0.71
N GLN A 36 13.36 -4.77 0.83
CA GLN A 36 14.09 -3.50 0.96
C GLN A 36 14.87 -3.41 2.28
N ILE A 37 14.31 -3.90 3.39
CA ILE A 37 15.04 -4.03 4.67
C ILE A 37 16.27 -4.93 4.47
N SER A 38 16.11 -6.06 3.79
CA SER A 38 17.18 -7.04 3.57
C SER A 38 18.34 -6.46 2.75
N LEU A 39 18.07 -5.51 1.85
CA LEU A 39 19.10 -4.81 1.08
C LEU A 39 19.96 -3.88 1.94
N HIS A 40 19.48 -3.48 3.13
CA HIS A 40 20.11 -2.49 4.01
C HIS A 40 20.50 -3.04 5.38
N VAL A 41 20.35 -4.36 5.60
CA VAL A 41 20.65 -4.99 6.90
C VAL A 41 22.15 -5.28 7.08
N ILE A 42 22.91 -5.29 5.98
CA ILE A 42 24.34 -5.62 5.99
C ILE A 42 25.13 -4.47 6.64
N PRO A 43 25.99 -4.73 7.64
CA PRO A 43 26.83 -3.70 8.22
C PRO A 43 27.67 -2.99 7.16
N GLY A 44 27.60 -1.65 7.13
CA GLY A 44 28.33 -0.83 6.16
C GLY A 44 27.49 -0.37 4.96
N THR A 45 26.25 -0.85 4.78
CA THR A 45 25.33 -0.28 3.79
C THR A 45 24.56 0.89 4.40
N PRO A 46 24.67 2.13 3.85
CA PRO A 46 23.90 3.27 4.34
C PRO A 46 22.42 3.07 4.00
N GLY A 47 21.51 3.50 4.87
CA GLY A 47 20.07 3.42 4.61
C GLY A 47 19.61 4.41 3.54
N PHE A 48 18.62 4.01 2.74
CA PHE A 48 17.98 4.87 1.75
C PHE A 48 16.90 5.80 2.34
N GLY A 49 16.93 7.06 1.93
CA GLY A 49 15.95 8.09 2.31
C GLY A 49 16.06 8.58 3.76
N SER A 50 15.28 9.59 4.12
CA SER A 50 15.27 10.14 5.47
C SER A 50 14.64 9.18 6.48
N ALA A 51 15.25 9.07 7.67
CA ALA A 51 14.63 8.36 8.79
C ALA A 51 13.62 9.24 9.52
N ILE A 52 12.48 8.66 9.90
CA ILE A 52 11.48 9.26 10.79
C ILE A 52 11.45 8.42 12.06
N LEU A 53 11.58 9.08 13.23
CA LEU A 53 11.65 8.41 14.53
C LEU A 53 12.71 7.30 14.58
N GLY A 54 13.84 7.50 13.90
CA GLY A 54 14.95 6.55 13.86
C GLY A 54 14.77 5.37 12.89
N MET A 55 13.69 5.30 12.12
CA MET A 55 13.46 4.24 11.13
C MET A 55 13.22 4.81 9.72
N HIS A 56 13.77 4.14 8.70
CA HIS A 56 13.53 4.48 7.30
C HIS A 56 12.12 4.10 6.85
N TYR A 57 11.63 4.73 5.77
CA TYR A 57 10.27 4.51 5.25
C TYR A 57 9.96 3.05 4.91
N TYR A 58 10.94 2.29 4.41
CA TYR A 58 10.74 0.86 4.11
C TYR A 58 10.49 0.02 5.37
N THR A 59 11.12 0.38 6.50
CA THR A 59 10.87 -0.26 7.80
C THR A 59 9.51 0.14 8.34
N TRP A 60 9.13 1.42 8.22
CA TRP A 60 7.79 1.88 8.56
C TRP A 60 6.71 1.16 7.74
N ALA A 61 6.94 0.97 6.44
CA ALA A 61 6.02 0.23 5.57
C ALA A 61 5.81 -1.20 6.09
N PHE A 62 6.89 -1.91 6.44
CA PHE A 62 6.80 -3.26 7.02
C PHE A 62 5.94 -3.28 8.29
N VAL A 63 6.19 -2.36 9.23
CA VAL A 63 5.43 -2.25 10.48
C VAL A 63 3.95 -1.98 10.21
N ILE A 64 3.63 -1.04 9.33
CA ILE A 64 2.24 -0.68 8.99
C ILE A 64 1.53 -1.84 8.31
N PHE A 65 2.19 -2.60 7.43
CA PHE A 65 1.58 -3.78 6.82
C PHE A 65 1.32 -4.89 7.84
N CYS A 66 2.24 -5.13 8.78
CA CYS A 66 1.99 -6.05 9.90
C CYS A 66 0.81 -5.59 10.77
N MET A 67 0.72 -4.29 11.09
CA MET A 67 -0.43 -3.72 11.80
C MET A 67 -1.72 -3.87 11.00
N ALA A 68 -1.68 -3.72 9.68
CA ALA A 68 -2.85 -3.94 8.83
C ALA A 68 -3.32 -5.40 8.88
N VAL A 69 -2.42 -6.37 8.80
CA VAL A 69 -2.76 -7.80 8.96
C VAL A 69 -3.41 -8.05 10.32
N ALA A 70 -2.81 -7.55 11.41
CA ALA A 70 -3.35 -7.70 12.75
C ALA A 70 -4.74 -7.04 12.90
N GLY A 71 -4.91 -5.82 12.37
CA GLY A 71 -6.17 -5.09 12.38
C GLY A 71 -7.27 -5.80 11.60
N ILE A 72 -6.96 -6.32 10.41
CA ILE A 72 -7.93 -7.09 9.62
C ILE A 72 -8.26 -8.42 10.30
N ALA A 73 -7.28 -9.11 10.88
CA ALA A 73 -7.53 -10.34 11.64
C ALA A 73 -8.49 -10.08 12.82
N LEU A 74 -8.30 -8.97 13.54
CA LEU A 74 -9.20 -8.57 14.62
C LEU A 74 -10.61 -8.24 14.12
N LEU A 75 -10.73 -7.51 13.00
CA LEU A 75 -12.03 -7.23 12.38
C LEU A 75 -12.76 -8.51 11.95
N LEU A 76 -12.03 -9.51 11.44
CA LEU A 76 -12.60 -10.80 11.06
C LEU A 76 -12.99 -11.65 12.28
N ILE A 77 -12.23 -11.58 13.38
CA ILE A 77 -12.59 -12.25 14.64
C ILE A 77 -13.89 -11.65 15.22
N LEU A 78 -14.05 -10.33 15.12
CA LEU A 78 -15.23 -9.61 15.62
C LEU A 78 -16.38 -9.54 14.60
N TRP A 79 -16.35 -10.37 13.56
CA TRP A 79 -17.33 -10.31 12.48
C TRP A 79 -18.74 -10.68 12.93
N ASP A 80 -19.74 -9.95 12.42
CA ASP A 80 -21.17 -10.24 12.56
C ASP A 80 -21.82 -10.21 11.16
N ASP A 81 -22.51 -11.29 10.79
CA ASP A 81 -23.14 -11.44 9.48
C ASP A 81 -24.24 -10.40 9.21
N ARG A 82 -24.74 -9.72 10.25
CA ARG A 82 -25.68 -8.60 10.08
C ARG A 82 -25.08 -7.39 9.39
N TYR A 83 -23.76 -7.29 9.26
CA TYR A 83 -23.11 -6.18 8.55
C TYR A 83 -23.16 -6.32 7.02
N SER A 84 -23.23 -7.54 6.49
CA SER A 84 -23.27 -7.80 5.03
C SER A 84 -24.65 -7.55 4.41
N ASN A 85 -25.73 -7.73 5.17
CA ASN A 85 -27.11 -7.64 4.67
C ASN A 85 -27.73 -6.22 4.72
N GLN A 86 -26.92 -5.17 4.86
CA GLN A 86 -27.44 -3.80 4.92
C GLN A 86 -27.52 -3.18 3.54
N ASN A 87 -28.65 -2.51 3.24
CA ASN A 87 -28.76 -1.68 2.04
C ASN A 87 -27.75 -0.54 2.14
N HIS A 88 -26.67 -0.64 1.39
CA HIS A 88 -25.56 0.30 1.44
C HIS A 88 -25.65 1.32 0.32
N GLU A 89 -25.70 2.60 0.68
CA GLU A 89 -25.60 3.71 -0.28
C GLU A 89 -24.35 4.54 0.00
N MET A 90 -23.59 4.81 -1.06
CA MET A 90 -22.36 5.57 -0.95
C MET A 90 -22.65 7.08 -0.86
N SER A 91 -22.26 7.69 0.26
CA SER A 91 -22.33 9.15 0.44
C SER A 91 -21.51 9.92 -0.62
N PRO A 92 -21.94 11.12 -1.06
CA PRO A 92 -21.16 11.97 -1.97
C PRO A 92 -19.75 12.28 -1.48
N LEU A 93 -19.56 12.44 -0.17
CA LEU A 93 -18.24 12.65 0.43
C LEU A 93 -17.36 11.41 0.26
N ALA A 94 -17.92 10.23 0.53
CA ALA A 94 -17.23 8.96 0.35
C ALA A 94 -16.79 8.77 -1.11
N LYS A 95 -17.66 9.13 -2.08
CA LYS A 95 -17.32 9.11 -3.51
C LYS A 95 -16.12 10.02 -3.83
N SER A 96 -16.10 11.24 -3.29
CA SER A 96 -14.99 12.18 -3.48
C SER A 96 -13.67 11.62 -2.93
N VAL A 97 -13.69 11.06 -1.72
CA VAL A 97 -12.53 10.41 -1.11
C VAL A 97 -12.05 9.22 -1.95
N CYS A 98 -12.95 8.40 -2.47
CA CYS A 98 -12.60 7.27 -3.35
C CYS A 98 -11.88 7.75 -4.62
N ILE A 99 -12.37 8.82 -5.25
CA ILE A 99 -11.76 9.41 -6.44
C ILE A 99 -10.35 9.93 -6.13
N LEU A 100 -10.19 10.67 -5.03
CA LEU A 100 -8.89 11.19 -4.59
C LEU A 100 -7.90 10.07 -4.28
N ALA A 101 -8.36 8.99 -3.64
CA ALA A 101 -7.55 7.82 -3.35
C ALA A 101 -7.04 7.15 -4.63
N ILE A 102 -7.93 6.94 -5.62
CA ILE A 102 -7.57 6.39 -6.93
C ILE A 102 -6.58 7.31 -7.66
N ALA A 103 -6.84 8.62 -7.69
CA ALA A 103 -5.95 9.60 -8.31
C ALA A 103 -4.54 9.59 -7.68
N THR A 104 -4.46 9.50 -6.36
CA THR A 104 -3.18 9.41 -5.63
C THR A 104 -2.38 8.19 -6.06
N VAL A 105 -3.02 7.02 -6.16
CA VAL A 105 -2.34 5.80 -6.62
C VAL A 105 -1.89 5.93 -8.07
N LEU A 106 -2.72 6.48 -8.96
CA LEU A 106 -2.34 6.70 -10.36
C LEU A 106 -1.13 7.61 -10.48
N ILE A 107 -1.09 8.72 -9.73
CA ILE A 107 0.07 9.62 -9.69
C ILE A 107 1.32 8.87 -9.23
N ASN A 108 1.24 8.07 -8.16
CA ASN A 108 2.38 7.30 -7.67
C ASN A 108 2.85 6.25 -8.70
N VAL A 109 1.94 5.54 -9.37
CA VAL A 109 2.28 4.57 -10.42
C VAL A 109 3.00 5.26 -11.58
N ILE A 110 2.50 6.42 -12.02
CA ILE A 110 3.14 7.20 -13.08
C ILE A 110 4.54 7.66 -12.63
N SER A 111 4.67 8.21 -11.42
CA SER A 111 5.96 8.64 -10.88
C SER A 111 6.98 7.49 -10.82
N THR A 112 6.58 6.34 -10.29
CA THR A 112 7.45 5.15 -10.23
C THR A 112 7.82 4.65 -11.62
N PHE A 113 6.91 4.72 -12.60
CA PHE A 113 7.22 4.33 -13.98
C PHE A 113 8.20 5.31 -14.66
N ILE A 114 8.09 6.61 -14.39
CA ILE A 114 9.05 7.61 -14.89
C ILE A 114 10.45 7.37 -14.30
N GLU A 115 10.50 7.00 -13.02
CA GLU A 115 11.75 6.74 -12.29
C GLU A 115 12.42 5.44 -12.73
N CYS A 116 11.67 4.32 -12.74
CA CYS A 116 12.23 2.99 -12.88
C CYS A 116 11.96 2.32 -14.25
N GLY A 117 11.04 2.85 -15.05
CA GLY A 117 10.61 2.23 -16.31
C GLY A 117 9.91 0.88 -16.10
N PRO A 118 9.96 -0.02 -17.10
CA PRO A 118 9.26 -1.32 -17.07
C PRO A 118 10.02 -2.41 -16.29
N PHE A 119 11.21 -2.12 -15.75
CA PHE A 119 12.07 -3.08 -15.07
C PHE A 119 12.03 -2.93 -13.55
N GLU A 120 12.78 -3.77 -12.82
CA GLU A 120 12.90 -3.62 -11.37
C GLU A 120 13.59 -2.29 -11.02
N CYS A 121 13.01 -1.55 -10.07
CA CYS A 121 13.67 -0.36 -9.53
C CYS A 121 14.97 -0.78 -8.83
N PRO A 122 16.07 -0.01 -9.01
CA PRO A 122 17.23 -0.15 -8.16
C PRO A 122 16.87 0.09 -6.69
N ALA A 123 17.69 -0.41 -5.77
CA ALA A 123 17.49 -0.23 -4.33
C ALA A 123 17.44 1.27 -3.96
N ASP A 124 18.31 2.06 -4.62
CA ASP A 124 18.51 3.49 -4.41
C ASP A 124 18.48 4.22 -5.76
N PRO A 125 17.30 4.62 -6.28
CA PRO A 125 17.23 5.37 -7.52
C PRO A 125 17.83 6.78 -7.36
N VAL A 126 18.67 7.17 -8.32
CA VAL A 126 19.34 8.49 -8.37
C VAL A 126 19.12 9.23 -9.69
N SER A 127 18.49 8.59 -10.68
CA SER A 127 18.11 9.20 -11.96
C SER A 127 16.74 8.71 -12.41
N TYR A 128 16.14 9.43 -13.36
CA TYR A 128 14.83 9.09 -13.92
C TYR A 128 15.01 8.52 -15.31
N TRP A 129 14.71 7.24 -15.47
CA TRP A 129 14.87 6.51 -16.74
C TRP A 129 14.24 7.26 -17.92
N LEU A 130 13.02 7.80 -17.76
CA LEU A 130 12.34 8.50 -18.85
C LEU A 130 12.99 9.84 -19.19
N LEU A 131 13.52 10.58 -18.21
CA LEU A 131 14.17 11.87 -18.46
C LEU A 131 15.54 11.69 -19.10
N ASP A 132 16.27 10.64 -18.71
CA ASP A 132 17.56 10.28 -19.31
C ASP A 132 17.42 9.91 -20.80
N LEU A 133 16.25 9.44 -21.24
CA LEU A 133 15.94 9.16 -22.66
C LEU A 133 15.80 10.42 -23.53
N PHE A 134 15.51 11.59 -22.95
CA PHE A 134 15.35 12.85 -23.67
C PHE A 134 16.60 13.74 -23.61
N LYS A 135 17.67 13.27 -22.97
CA LYS A 135 18.94 13.98 -22.81
C LYS A 135 19.94 13.55 -23.88
#